data_AF-A0A7W1M440-F1
#
_entry.id   AF-A0A7W1M440-F1
#
_cell.length_a   1.000
_cell.length_b   1.000
_cell.length_c   1.000
_cell.angle_alpha   90.00
_cell.angle_beta   90.00
_cell.angle_gamma   90.00
#
_symmetry.space_group_name_H-M   'P 1'
#
loop_
_entity.id
_entity.type
_entity.pdbx_description
1 polymer ?
#
loop_
_entity_poly.entity_id
_entity_poly.type
_entity_poly.pdbx_seq_one_letter_code
_entity_poly.pdbx_strand_id
1 'polypeptide(L)'
;MHHDPISYFQAVILGLTQGIAEPFPISSLGHGVVLPRLAGWHIHQNDKFFLTFLIATHLATAIVLLLLFLGDWVKIVKGLGRSLRMREIRADDTYARLGWLLVASSIPVGVIGLLLQEPLRKLFASPQLAAAFLIVNGVSLLVFERLRRRPPREGDYAGDVDGRLANLSWRQAIGVGTSQAAALIPGISRSGYTMGGGLLAGLSNDDAARFGFLLATPVIFAAAALKLPELFGSAGNGVRGPALVAGLCAAATTFFAVKFLLRFFQSNRLTPFGVYCVGFGVICTLVFALGGEPSSGAGAGRARLWPGLEPGEGEAGERHDDRGDAVLGVVVVGLGVTGGHMPREERWQRVGGLGEVHDCHDDQEHAEQHDREHEFAQVAVHRRKILEHKHDQRRLSPCIAAS
;
A
#
# COMPACT_ATOMS: atom_id res chain seq x y z
N MET A 1 -6.32 29.58 25.25
CA MET A 1 -6.25 29.27 23.80
C MET A 1 -6.55 27.78 23.66
N HIS A 2 -7.42 27.37 22.73
CA HIS A 2 -7.49 25.94 22.37
C HIS A 2 -6.24 25.62 21.55
N HIS A 3 -5.31 24.87 22.13
CA HIS A 3 -4.23 24.26 21.36
C HIS A 3 -4.81 23.01 20.69
N ASP A 4 -4.90 23.03 19.36
CA ASP A 4 -5.17 21.81 18.59
C ASP A 4 -4.09 20.77 18.96
N PRO A 5 -4.45 19.52 19.32
CA PRO A 5 -3.48 18.53 19.81
C PRO A 5 -2.52 18.03 18.71
N ILE A 6 -2.80 18.40 17.45
CA ILE A 6 -1.88 18.29 16.32
C ILE A 6 -1.86 19.66 15.64
N SER A 7 -0.70 20.34 15.63
CA SER A 7 -0.55 21.62 14.92
C SER A 7 -0.61 21.43 13.40
N TYR A 8 -0.99 22.48 12.67
CA TYR A 8 -1.01 22.47 11.20
C TYR A 8 0.35 22.10 10.58
N PHE A 9 1.47 22.48 11.20
CA PHE A 9 2.81 22.10 10.75
C PHE A 9 3.04 20.58 10.87
N GLN A 10 2.70 19.98 12.02
CA GLN A 10 2.77 18.53 12.22
C GLN A 10 1.82 17.81 11.26
N ALA A 11 0.62 18.34 11.04
CA ALA A 11 -0.36 17.80 10.12
C ALA A 11 0.13 17.77 8.67
N VAL A 12 0.79 18.83 8.18
CA VAL A 12 1.42 18.85 6.85
C VAL A 12 2.48 17.74 6.75
N ILE A 13 3.40 17.64 7.72
CA ILE A 13 4.47 16.63 7.69
C ILE A 13 3.89 15.20 7.72
N LEU A 14 2.95 14.93 8.62
CA LEU A 14 2.31 13.61 8.75
C LEU A 14 1.48 13.26 7.51
N GLY A 15 0.77 14.24 6.92
CA GLY A 15 0.01 14.08 5.68
C GLY A 15 0.89 13.76 4.47
N LEU A 16 1.96 14.54 4.25
CA LEU A 16 2.95 14.28 3.20
C LEU A 16 3.59 12.89 3.39
N THR A 17 3.95 12.54 4.63
CA THR A 17 4.53 11.23 4.97
C THR A 17 3.55 10.09 4.66
N GLN A 18 2.29 10.21 5.07
CA GLN A 18 1.24 9.22 4.80
C GLN A 18 1.05 8.99 3.30
N GLY A 19 0.94 10.05 2.50
CA GLY A 19 0.69 9.91 1.07
C GLY A 19 1.86 9.36 0.27
N ILE A 20 3.10 9.53 0.73
CA ILE A 20 4.26 8.82 0.19
C ILE A 20 4.25 7.35 0.65
N ALA A 21 4.07 7.11 1.95
CA ALA A 21 4.30 5.80 2.56
C ALA A 21 3.12 4.81 2.43
N GLU A 22 1.92 5.24 2.05
CA GLU A 22 0.77 4.34 1.82
C GLU A 22 0.93 3.54 0.50
N PRO A 23 1.22 4.17 -0.66
CA PRO A 23 1.47 3.41 -1.88
C PRO A 23 2.80 2.66 -1.85
N PHE A 24 3.84 3.25 -1.23
CA PHE A 24 5.15 2.63 -1.13
C PHE A 24 5.11 1.44 -0.16
N PRO A 25 5.88 0.36 -0.41
CA PRO A 25 5.87 -0.82 0.45
C PRO A 25 6.64 -0.62 1.78
N ILE A 26 6.57 0.57 2.38
CA ILE A 26 7.39 1.00 3.53
C ILE A 26 6.60 1.22 4.84
N SER A 27 5.31 0.88 4.87
CA SER A 27 4.38 1.06 6.00
C SER A 27 4.16 2.52 6.41
N SER A 28 3.08 3.10 5.88
CA SER A 28 2.47 4.36 6.33
C SER A 28 2.26 4.42 7.84
N LEU A 29 1.63 3.39 8.42
CA LEU A 29 1.38 3.29 9.85
C LEU A 29 2.66 3.23 10.68
N GLY A 30 3.68 2.51 10.21
CA GLY A 30 5.00 2.49 10.86
C GLY A 30 5.58 3.90 10.96
N HIS A 31 5.63 4.63 9.84
CA HIS A 31 6.13 6.01 9.80
C HIS A 31 5.25 6.97 10.62
N GLY A 32 3.92 6.84 10.57
CA GLY A 32 2.98 7.66 11.31
C GLY A 32 3.13 7.54 12.84
N VAL A 33 3.47 6.37 13.36
CA VAL A 33 3.71 6.13 14.80
C VAL A 33 5.13 6.54 15.21
N VAL A 34 6.13 6.23 14.38
CA VAL A 34 7.56 6.47 14.67
C VAL A 34 7.95 7.95 14.55
N LEU A 35 7.44 8.66 13.55
CA LEU A 35 7.86 10.04 13.25
C LEU A 35 7.56 11.04 14.40
N PRO A 36 6.38 11.05 15.06
CA PRO A 36 6.14 11.91 16.22
C PRO A 36 7.15 11.66 17.35
N ARG A 37 7.51 10.40 17.62
CA ARG A 37 8.46 10.06 18.69
C ARG A 37 9.89 10.49 18.35
N LEU A 38 10.32 10.35 17.09
CA LEU A 38 11.60 10.86 16.59
C LEU A 38 11.68 12.40 16.64
N ALA A 39 10.58 13.08 16.31
CA ALA A 39 10.50 14.54 16.31
C ALA A 39 10.25 15.17 17.69
N GLY A 40 10.16 14.35 18.76
CA GLY A 40 9.89 14.81 20.12
C GLY A 40 8.49 15.39 20.32
N TRP A 41 7.51 15.02 19.48
CA TRP A 41 6.15 15.54 19.56
C TRP A 41 5.32 14.77 20.59
N HIS A 42 4.65 15.49 21.49
CA HIS A 42 3.71 14.97 22.49
C HIS A 42 2.35 14.59 21.85
N ILE A 43 2.37 13.64 20.92
CA ILE A 43 1.18 13.07 20.28
C ILE A 43 1.10 11.59 20.70
N HIS A 44 0.16 11.25 21.59
CA HIS A 44 0.00 9.85 22.01
C HIS A 44 -0.80 9.07 20.97
N GLN A 45 -0.24 7.97 20.50
CA GLN A 45 -0.76 7.23 19.35
C GLN A 45 -2.04 6.42 19.67
N ASN A 46 -2.34 6.24 20.97
CA ASN A 46 -3.60 5.69 21.45
C ASN A 46 -4.75 6.71 21.52
N ASP A 47 -4.46 8.01 21.39
CA ASP A 47 -5.50 9.03 21.52
C ASP A 47 -6.51 8.90 20.38
N LYS A 48 -7.80 8.96 20.74
CA LYS A 48 -8.89 8.85 19.76
C LYS A 48 -8.75 9.87 18.63
N PHE A 49 -8.25 11.08 18.93
CA PHE A 49 -8.03 12.11 17.92
C PHE A 49 -6.92 11.73 16.92
N PHE A 50 -5.85 11.05 17.35
CA PHE A 50 -4.75 10.64 16.47
C PHE A 50 -5.15 9.49 15.56
N LEU A 51 -5.87 8.49 16.09
CA LEU A 51 -6.49 7.44 15.28
C LEU A 51 -7.42 8.05 14.22
N THR A 52 -8.28 8.99 14.64
CA THR A 52 -9.23 9.69 13.75
C THR A 52 -8.49 10.49 12.66
N PHE A 53 -7.39 11.17 13.01
CA PHE A 53 -6.51 11.86 12.08
C PHE A 53 -5.90 10.89 11.04
N LEU A 54 -5.37 9.75 11.48
CA LEU A 54 -4.85 8.72 10.56
C LEU A 54 -5.93 8.19 9.62
N ILE A 55 -7.14 7.94 10.10
CA ILE A 55 -8.26 7.46 9.26
C ILE A 55 -8.59 8.48 8.17
N ALA A 56 -8.61 9.78 8.48
CA ALA A 56 -8.87 10.83 7.51
C ALA A 56 -7.79 10.89 6.41
N THR A 57 -6.51 10.73 6.77
CA THR A 57 -5.41 10.75 5.80
C THR A 57 -5.39 9.49 4.93
N HIS A 58 -5.66 8.29 5.49
CA HIS A 58 -5.83 7.06 4.70
C HIS A 58 -7.01 7.17 3.73
N LEU A 59 -8.15 7.72 4.14
CA LEU A 59 -9.29 7.95 3.25
C LEU A 59 -8.92 8.87 2.07
N ALA A 60 -8.15 9.93 2.32
CA ALA A 60 -7.67 10.81 1.26
C ALA A 60 -6.76 10.08 0.24
N THR A 61 -5.87 9.20 0.70
CA THR A 61 -5.06 8.36 -0.21
C THR A 61 -5.92 7.38 -1.02
N ALA A 62 -6.96 6.80 -0.42
CA ALA A 62 -7.89 5.88 -1.10
C ALA A 62 -8.78 6.57 -2.13
N ILE A 63 -9.18 7.82 -1.87
CA ILE A 63 -9.88 8.66 -2.87
C ILE A 63 -8.97 8.90 -4.09
N VAL A 64 -7.68 9.17 -3.89
CA VAL A 64 -6.74 9.33 -5.01
C VAL A 64 -6.55 8.04 -5.80
N LEU A 65 -6.46 6.88 -5.13
CA LEU A 65 -6.44 5.58 -5.82
C LEU A 65 -7.73 5.34 -6.60
N LEU A 66 -8.90 5.60 -6.02
CA LEU A 66 -10.19 5.48 -6.69
C LEU A 66 -10.27 6.38 -7.93
N LEU A 67 -9.79 7.61 -7.86
CA LEU A 67 -9.78 8.55 -8.99
C LEU A 67 -8.78 8.17 -10.07
N LEU A 68 -7.57 7.73 -9.71
CA LEU A 68 -6.55 7.27 -10.67
C LEU A 68 -6.99 6.02 -11.45
N PHE A 69 -7.71 5.10 -10.78
CA PHE A 69 -8.22 3.87 -11.38
C PHE A 69 -9.73 3.95 -11.71
N LEU A 70 -10.31 5.15 -11.80
CA LEU A 70 -11.77 5.33 -11.91
C LEU A 70 -12.36 4.63 -13.15
N GLY A 71 -11.68 4.73 -14.30
CA GLY A 71 -12.10 4.04 -15.52
C GLY A 71 -12.13 2.52 -15.36
N ASP A 72 -11.18 1.96 -14.63
CA ASP A 72 -11.10 0.52 -14.37
C ASP A 72 -12.16 0.09 -13.34
N TRP A 73 -12.39 0.89 -12.30
CA TRP A 73 -13.49 0.69 -11.35
C TRP A 73 -14.86 0.69 -12.03
N VAL A 74 -15.12 1.61 -12.97
CA VAL A 74 -16.38 1.62 -13.74
C VAL A 74 -16.57 0.32 -14.52
N LYS A 75 -15.51 -0.23 -15.14
CA LYS A 75 -15.58 -1.52 -15.83
C LYS A 75 -15.79 -2.69 -14.85
N ILE A 76 -15.05 -2.72 -13.74
CA ILE A 76 -15.14 -3.74 -12.69
C ILE A 76 -16.55 -3.77 -12.07
N VAL A 77 -17.11 -2.62 -11.69
CA VAL A 77 -18.45 -2.51 -11.11
C VAL A 77 -19.53 -2.91 -12.13
N LYS A 78 -19.39 -2.52 -13.41
CA LYS A 78 -20.27 -3.01 -14.48
C LYS A 78 -20.17 -4.53 -14.67
N GLY A 79 -18.97 -5.11 -14.59
CA GLY A 79 -18.74 -6.56 -14.66
C GLY A 79 -19.38 -7.31 -13.48
N LEU A 80 -19.17 -6.85 -12.25
CA LEU A 80 -19.84 -7.38 -11.06
C LEU A 80 -21.38 -7.29 -11.20
N GLY A 81 -21.91 -6.16 -11.67
CA GLY A 81 -23.33 -5.98 -11.92
C GLY A 81 -23.89 -6.93 -12.99
N ARG A 82 -23.17 -7.14 -14.11
CA ARG A 82 -23.52 -8.16 -15.12
C ARG A 82 -23.53 -9.56 -14.50
N SER A 83 -22.47 -9.92 -13.78
CA SER A 83 -22.32 -11.23 -13.15
C SER A 83 -23.43 -11.53 -12.14
N LEU A 84 -23.79 -10.57 -11.28
CA LEU A 84 -24.91 -10.69 -10.34
C LEU A 84 -26.26 -10.84 -11.05
N ARG A 85 -26.49 -10.09 -12.15
CA ARG A 85 -27.73 -10.16 -12.94
C ARG A 85 -27.87 -11.50 -13.67
N MET A 86 -26.78 -11.99 -14.29
CA MET A 86 -26.76 -13.25 -15.04
C MET A 86 -26.57 -14.48 -14.14
N ARG A 87 -26.21 -14.28 -12.86
CA ARG A 87 -25.90 -15.31 -11.85
C ARG A 87 -24.72 -16.23 -12.24
N GLU A 88 -23.78 -15.71 -13.02
CA GLU A 88 -22.60 -16.43 -13.51
C GLU A 88 -21.37 -15.53 -13.54
N ILE A 89 -20.18 -16.12 -13.58
CA ILE A 89 -18.93 -15.43 -13.90
C ILE A 89 -18.45 -16.02 -15.22
N ARG A 90 -18.84 -15.40 -16.34
CA ARG A 90 -18.46 -15.86 -17.67
C ARG A 90 -16.94 -15.82 -17.85
N ALA A 91 -16.39 -16.76 -18.60
CA ALA A 91 -14.95 -16.86 -18.84
C ALA A 91 -14.39 -15.70 -19.68
N ASP A 92 -15.23 -15.04 -20.48
CA ASP A 92 -14.89 -13.88 -21.32
C ASP A 92 -15.08 -12.52 -20.62
N ASP A 93 -15.74 -12.45 -19.46
CA ASP A 93 -15.90 -11.21 -18.70
C ASP A 93 -14.75 -10.98 -17.71
N THR A 94 -13.60 -10.55 -18.27
CA THR A 94 -12.39 -10.14 -17.53
C THR A 94 -12.70 -9.26 -16.31
N TYR A 95 -13.63 -8.30 -16.44
CA TYR A 95 -13.89 -7.32 -15.38
C TYR A 95 -14.80 -7.86 -14.28
N ALA A 96 -15.77 -8.72 -14.61
CA ALA A 96 -16.51 -9.49 -13.62
C ALA A 96 -15.57 -10.40 -12.83
N ARG A 97 -14.70 -11.13 -13.55
CA ARG A 97 -13.71 -12.05 -12.96
C ARG A 97 -12.75 -11.31 -12.02
N LEU A 98 -12.14 -10.22 -12.48
CA LEU A 98 -11.25 -9.38 -11.68
C LEU A 98 -11.96 -8.79 -10.45
N GLY A 99 -13.18 -8.28 -10.61
CA GLY A 99 -13.99 -7.77 -9.51
C GLY A 99 -14.20 -8.78 -8.39
N TRP A 100 -14.59 -10.01 -8.74
CA TRP A 100 -14.78 -11.06 -7.74
C TRP A 100 -13.46 -11.53 -7.10
N LEU A 101 -12.35 -11.52 -7.84
CA LEU A 101 -11.02 -11.81 -7.27
C LEU A 101 -10.61 -10.75 -6.24
N LEU A 102 -10.91 -9.46 -6.48
CA LEU A 102 -10.69 -8.39 -5.52
C LEU A 102 -11.58 -8.56 -4.27
N VAL A 103 -12.86 -8.91 -4.43
CA VAL A 103 -13.76 -9.24 -3.31
C VAL A 103 -13.23 -10.42 -2.51
N ALA A 104 -12.85 -11.53 -3.16
CA ALA A 104 -12.31 -12.70 -2.48
C ALA A 104 -10.99 -12.39 -1.73
N SER A 105 -10.18 -11.48 -2.26
CA SER A 105 -8.92 -11.05 -1.63
C SER A 105 -9.13 -10.08 -0.47
N SER A 106 -10.27 -9.37 -0.37
CA SER A 106 -10.55 -8.47 0.75
C SER A 106 -11.15 -9.19 1.97
N ILE A 107 -11.69 -10.40 1.79
CA ILE A 107 -12.30 -11.20 2.88
C ILE A 107 -11.31 -11.49 4.03
N PRO A 108 -10.08 -12.02 3.81
CA PRO A 108 -9.18 -12.36 4.92
C PRO A 108 -8.83 -11.17 5.81
N VAL A 109 -8.50 -10.01 5.21
CA VAL A 109 -8.17 -8.78 5.95
C VAL A 109 -9.40 -8.20 6.67
N GLY A 110 -10.59 -8.26 6.06
CA GLY A 110 -11.84 -7.83 6.71
C GLY A 110 -12.21 -8.70 7.92
N VAL A 111 -12.17 -10.02 7.77
CA VAL A 111 -12.48 -10.97 8.85
C VAL A 111 -11.48 -10.84 10.00
N ILE A 112 -10.18 -10.85 9.71
CA ILE A 112 -9.14 -10.76 10.75
C ILE A 112 -9.17 -9.37 11.43
N GLY A 113 -9.41 -8.30 10.67
CA GLY A 113 -9.51 -6.94 11.20
C GLY A 113 -10.69 -6.75 12.16
N LEU A 114 -11.84 -7.35 11.87
CA LEU A 114 -13.00 -7.33 12.76
C LEU A 114 -12.80 -8.21 14.01
N LEU A 115 -12.20 -9.40 13.86
CA LEU A 115 -11.97 -10.33 14.98
C LEU A 115 -10.87 -9.85 15.95
N LEU A 116 -9.83 -9.16 15.44
CA LEU A 116 -8.65 -8.78 16.23
C LEU A 116 -8.57 -7.27 16.53
N GLN A 117 -9.65 -6.49 16.35
CA GLN A 117 -9.63 -5.03 16.51
C GLN A 117 -8.98 -4.57 17.84
N GLU A 118 -9.38 -5.14 18.96
CA GLU A 118 -8.90 -4.71 20.29
C GLU A 118 -7.45 -5.14 20.61
N PRO A 119 -7.00 -6.38 20.32
CA PRO A 119 -5.58 -6.73 20.34
C PRO A 119 -4.72 -5.83 19.45
N LEU A 120 -5.17 -5.53 18.22
CA LEU A 120 -4.42 -4.72 17.27
C LEU A 120 -4.23 -3.29 17.78
N ARG A 121 -5.27 -2.66 18.36
CA ARG A 121 -5.19 -1.31 18.98
C ARG A 121 -4.01 -1.19 19.96
N LYS A 122 -3.75 -2.22 20.78
CA LYS A 122 -2.65 -2.22 21.76
C LYS A 122 -1.26 -2.15 21.10
N LEU A 123 -1.11 -2.64 19.88
CA LEU A 123 0.16 -2.58 19.13
C LEU A 123 0.46 -1.17 18.59
N PHE A 124 -0.55 -0.34 18.32
CA PHE A 124 -0.36 1.06 17.88
C PHE A 124 0.23 1.95 18.99
N ALA A 125 0.17 1.51 20.24
CA ALA A 125 0.64 2.25 21.41
C ALA A 125 2.17 2.45 21.46
N SER A 126 2.95 1.59 20.79
CA SER A 126 4.41 1.56 20.95
C SER A 126 5.15 1.87 19.64
N PRO A 127 5.83 3.03 19.56
CA PRO A 127 6.79 3.33 18.51
C PRO A 127 7.93 2.31 18.39
N GLN A 128 8.32 1.68 19.51
CA GLN A 128 9.33 0.62 19.53
C GLN A 128 8.83 -0.64 18.81
N LEU A 129 7.59 -1.08 19.07
CA LEU A 129 6.99 -2.20 18.33
C LEU A 129 6.82 -1.85 16.85
N ALA A 130 6.37 -0.64 16.52
CA ALA A 130 6.23 -0.21 15.13
C ALA A 130 7.59 -0.19 14.38
N ALA A 131 8.67 0.24 15.04
CA ALA A 131 10.02 0.18 14.47
C ALA A 131 10.52 -1.27 14.29
N ALA A 132 10.27 -2.16 15.26
CA ALA A 132 10.62 -3.57 15.16
C ALA A 132 9.85 -4.29 14.05
N PHE A 133 8.54 -4.06 13.93
CA PHE A 133 7.73 -4.60 12.83
C PHE A 133 8.10 -3.99 11.47
N LEU A 134 8.65 -2.77 11.41
CA LEU A 134 9.20 -2.23 10.17
C LEU A 134 10.45 -3.00 9.70
N ILE A 135 11.29 -3.50 10.63
CA ILE A 135 12.38 -4.43 10.29
C ILE A 135 11.78 -5.73 9.73
N VAL A 136 10.75 -6.29 10.38
CA VAL A 136 10.04 -7.50 9.90
C VAL A 136 9.48 -7.28 8.49
N ASN A 137 8.83 -6.14 8.22
CA ASN A 137 8.36 -5.76 6.90
C ASN A 137 9.51 -5.78 5.87
N GLY A 138 10.63 -5.14 6.21
CA GLY A 138 11.81 -5.11 5.35
C GLY A 138 12.38 -6.49 5.02
N VAL A 139 12.53 -7.35 6.03
CA VAL A 139 12.96 -8.74 5.85
C VAL A 139 11.96 -9.51 5.00
N SER A 140 10.65 -9.38 5.24
CA SER A 140 9.61 -10.04 4.46
C SER A 140 9.61 -9.62 3.00
N LEU A 141 9.85 -8.35 2.67
CA LEU A 141 10.01 -7.91 1.27
C LEU A 141 11.22 -8.56 0.59
N LEU A 142 12.35 -8.68 1.29
CA LEU A 142 13.54 -9.37 0.79
C LEU A 142 13.29 -10.88 0.60
N VAL A 143 12.50 -11.50 1.49
CA VAL A 143 12.06 -12.89 1.37
C VAL A 143 11.08 -13.09 0.20
N PHE A 144 10.09 -12.20 0.02
CA PHE A 144 9.16 -12.26 -1.12
C PHE A 144 9.89 -12.13 -2.46
N GLU A 145 10.88 -11.24 -2.56
CA GLU A 145 11.71 -11.12 -3.77
C GLU A 145 12.58 -12.38 -4.01
N ARG A 146 13.00 -13.08 -2.94
CA ARG A 146 13.77 -14.35 -3.03
C ARG A 146 12.90 -15.55 -3.40
N LEU A 147 11.64 -15.58 -2.94
CA LEU A 147 10.69 -16.69 -3.10
C LEU A 147 9.69 -16.49 -4.25
N ARG A 148 9.81 -15.38 -5.00
CA ARG A 148 8.93 -15.05 -6.14
C ARG A 148 8.85 -16.19 -7.16
N ARG A 149 7.64 -16.52 -7.63
CA ARG A 149 7.42 -17.66 -8.54
C ARG A 149 8.00 -17.47 -9.95
N ARG A 150 8.14 -16.23 -10.42
CA ARG A 150 8.73 -15.91 -11.71
C ARG A 150 9.68 -14.71 -11.61
N PRO A 151 10.79 -14.69 -12.36
CA PRO A 151 11.60 -13.48 -12.50
C PRO A 151 10.79 -12.38 -13.22
N PRO A 152 11.10 -11.09 -12.98
CA PRO A 152 10.58 -10.02 -13.81
C PRO A 152 11.18 -10.14 -15.23
N ARG A 153 10.38 -9.82 -16.25
CA ARG A 153 10.78 -9.86 -17.66
C ARG A 153 10.60 -8.49 -18.29
N GLU A 154 11.46 -8.16 -19.25
CA GLU A 154 11.26 -6.97 -20.08
C GLU A 154 9.92 -7.07 -20.82
N GLY A 155 9.16 -5.96 -20.84
CA GLY A 155 7.82 -5.93 -21.43
C GLY A 155 6.71 -6.51 -20.55
N ASP A 156 6.95 -6.95 -19.30
CA ASP A 156 5.89 -7.37 -18.37
C ASP A 156 4.79 -6.31 -18.16
N TYR A 157 5.11 -5.03 -18.36
CA TYR A 157 4.20 -3.89 -18.25
C TYR A 157 3.36 -3.62 -19.52
N ALA A 158 3.58 -4.36 -20.61
CA ALA A 158 2.90 -4.17 -21.89
C ALA A 158 1.70 -5.12 -22.05
N GLY A 159 0.78 -4.79 -22.96
CA GLY A 159 -0.41 -5.61 -23.25
C GLY A 159 -1.53 -5.49 -22.21
N ASP A 160 -2.49 -6.41 -22.26
CA ASP A 160 -3.64 -6.41 -21.36
C ASP A 160 -3.26 -6.84 -19.93
N VAL A 161 -3.11 -5.85 -19.04
CA VAL A 161 -2.83 -6.06 -17.62
C VAL A 161 -4.03 -6.65 -16.90
N ASP A 162 -5.24 -6.18 -17.20
CA ASP A 162 -6.45 -6.57 -16.46
C ASP A 162 -6.86 -8.02 -16.78
N GLY A 163 -6.69 -8.46 -18.03
CA GLY A 163 -6.82 -9.87 -18.41
C GLY A 163 -5.82 -10.77 -17.69
N ARG A 164 -4.56 -10.35 -17.52
CA ARG A 164 -3.58 -11.10 -16.71
C ARG A 164 -3.97 -11.19 -15.24
N LEU A 165 -4.55 -10.13 -14.67
CA LEU A 165 -5.05 -10.15 -13.28
C LEU A 165 -6.29 -11.04 -13.13
N ALA A 166 -7.20 -11.04 -14.11
CA ALA A 166 -8.37 -11.92 -14.15
C ALA A 166 -8.02 -13.41 -14.25
N ASN A 167 -6.87 -13.74 -14.87
CA ASN A 167 -6.33 -15.10 -14.98
C ASN A 167 -5.79 -15.68 -13.66
N LEU A 168 -5.80 -14.93 -12.55
CA LEU A 168 -5.50 -15.49 -11.23
C LEU A 168 -6.55 -16.54 -10.82
N SER A 169 -6.06 -17.68 -10.31
CA SER A 169 -6.92 -18.63 -9.60
C SER A 169 -7.42 -18.02 -8.29
N TRP A 170 -8.58 -18.47 -7.82
CA TRP A 170 -9.13 -18.06 -6.52
C TRP A 170 -8.16 -18.30 -5.37
N ARG A 171 -7.40 -19.40 -5.41
CA ARG A 171 -6.37 -19.73 -4.41
C ARG A 171 -5.21 -18.73 -4.41
N GLN A 172 -4.80 -18.23 -5.58
CA GLN A 172 -3.80 -17.16 -5.68
C GLN A 172 -4.34 -15.86 -5.12
N ALA A 173 -5.53 -15.41 -5.54
CA ALA A 173 -6.13 -14.15 -5.08
C ALA A 173 -6.37 -14.15 -3.55
N ILE A 174 -7.00 -15.20 -3.02
CA ILE A 174 -7.17 -15.36 -1.56
C ILE A 174 -5.81 -15.41 -0.85
N GLY A 175 -4.79 -16.05 -1.44
CA GLY A 175 -3.41 -16.03 -0.90
C GLY A 175 -2.80 -14.62 -0.82
N VAL A 176 -3.03 -13.77 -1.83
CA VAL A 176 -2.65 -12.35 -1.81
C VAL A 176 -3.40 -11.60 -0.69
N GLY A 177 -4.70 -11.84 -0.55
CA GLY A 177 -5.53 -11.28 0.53
C GLY A 177 -5.10 -11.70 1.93
N THR A 178 -4.75 -12.97 2.11
CA THR A 178 -4.22 -13.51 3.38
C THR A 178 -2.85 -12.92 3.70
N SER A 179 -1.99 -12.72 2.70
CA SER A 179 -0.73 -11.97 2.86
C SER A 179 -1.01 -10.54 3.32
N GLN A 180 -1.96 -9.85 2.69
CA GLN A 180 -2.35 -8.48 3.08
C GLN A 180 -2.83 -8.40 4.54
N ALA A 181 -3.48 -9.42 5.09
CA ALA A 181 -3.98 -9.39 6.47
C ALA A 181 -2.88 -9.18 7.53
N ALA A 182 -1.63 -9.54 7.24
CA ALA A 182 -0.49 -9.22 8.13
C ALA A 182 -0.27 -7.71 8.31
N ALA A 183 -0.71 -6.88 7.35
CA ALA A 183 -0.61 -5.42 7.41
C ALA A 183 -1.63 -4.75 8.35
N LEU A 184 -2.44 -5.54 9.07
CA LEU A 184 -3.17 -5.06 10.25
C LEU A 184 -2.22 -4.73 11.41
N ILE A 185 -1.01 -5.32 11.42
CA ILE A 185 0.03 -5.06 12.43
C ILE A 185 0.76 -3.74 12.08
N PRO A 186 0.87 -2.76 13.01
CA PRO A 186 1.62 -1.54 12.80
C PRO A 186 3.08 -1.80 12.44
N GLY A 187 3.64 -1.05 11.47
CA GLY A 187 4.99 -1.29 10.95
C GLY A 187 5.04 -2.28 9.77
N ILE A 188 4.02 -3.13 9.59
CA ILE A 188 3.85 -3.93 8.38
C ILE A 188 3.21 -3.07 7.26
N SER A 189 3.64 -3.27 6.02
CA SER A 189 3.12 -2.52 4.86
C SER A 189 2.03 -3.30 4.12
N ARG A 190 0.84 -2.68 3.97
CA ARG A 190 -0.26 -3.22 3.17
C ARG A 190 0.13 -3.40 1.71
N SER A 191 0.62 -2.33 1.07
CA SER A 191 1.13 -2.36 -0.29
C SER A 191 2.25 -3.40 -0.43
N GLY A 192 3.21 -3.43 0.50
CA GLY A 192 4.31 -4.39 0.52
C GLY A 192 3.88 -5.87 0.58
N TYR A 193 3.02 -6.24 1.53
CA TYR A 193 2.56 -7.63 1.66
C TYR A 193 1.58 -8.04 0.55
N THR A 194 0.85 -7.10 -0.03
CA THR A 194 -0.03 -7.38 -1.18
C THR A 194 0.80 -7.60 -2.45
N MET A 195 1.79 -6.74 -2.72
CA MET A 195 2.73 -6.88 -3.83
C MET A 195 3.56 -8.17 -3.68
N GLY A 196 4.11 -8.42 -2.48
CA GLY A 196 4.88 -9.63 -2.17
C GLY A 196 4.06 -10.91 -2.31
N GLY A 197 2.82 -10.91 -1.79
CA GLY A 197 1.86 -11.98 -2.03
C GLY A 197 1.57 -12.18 -3.52
N GLY A 198 1.48 -11.10 -4.30
CA GLY A 198 1.36 -11.14 -5.76
C GLY A 198 2.56 -11.80 -6.44
N LEU A 199 3.79 -11.52 -6.00
CA LEU A 199 5.00 -12.18 -6.51
C LEU A 199 5.03 -13.68 -6.16
N LEU A 200 4.56 -14.05 -4.96
CA LEU A 200 4.35 -15.45 -4.57
C LEU A 200 3.19 -16.10 -5.33
N ALA A 201 2.21 -15.32 -5.83
CA ALA A 201 1.16 -15.82 -6.71
C ALA A 201 1.66 -16.05 -8.15
N GLY A 202 2.66 -15.28 -8.61
CA GLY A 202 3.24 -15.36 -9.96
C GLY A 202 3.03 -14.13 -10.83
N LEU A 203 2.57 -13.01 -10.25
CA LEU A 203 2.47 -11.72 -10.92
C LEU A 203 3.85 -11.11 -11.22
N SER A 204 3.94 -10.19 -12.19
CA SER A 204 5.09 -9.27 -12.28
C SER A 204 5.05 -8.24 -11.16
N ASN A 205 6.08 -7.39 -11.07
CA ASN A 205 6.12 -6.30 -10.09
C ASN A 205 5.02 -5.26 -10.38
N ASP A 206 4.80 -4.93 -11.66
CA ASP A 206 3.76 -3.99 -12.10
C ASP A 206 2.35 -4.57 -11.92
N ASP A 207 2.11 -5.81 -12.37
CA ASP A 207 0.82 -6.50 -12.15
C ASP A 207 0.49 -6.56 -10.65
N ALA A 208 1.46 -6.91 -9.80
CA ALA A 208 1.28 -7.00 -8.34
C ALA A 208 1.05 -5.63 -7.68
N ALA A 209 1.68 -4.57 -8.19
CA ALA A 209 1.42 -3.20 -7.75
C ALA A 209 0.01 -2.74 -8.14
N ARG A 210 -0.40 -2.94 -9.40
CA ARG A 210 -1.76 -2.60 -9.89
C ARG A 210 -2.83 -3.37 -9.11
N PHE A 211 -2.67 -4.68 -8.94
CA PHE A 211 -3.59 -5.49 -8.12
C PHE A 211 -3.64 -5.01 -6.67
N GLY A 212 -2.48 -4.65 -6.09
CA GLY A 212 -2.40 -4.10 -4.74
C GLY A 212 -3.10 -2.76 -4.57
N PHE A 213 -2.98 -1.85 -5.54
CA PHE A 213 -3.67 -0.56 -5.54
C PHE A 213 -5.18 -0.71 -5.72
N LEU A 214 -5.63 -1.60 -6.61
CA LEU A 214 -7.05 -1.95 -6.74
C LEU A 214 -7.59 -2.60 -5.45
N LEU A 215 -6.85 -3.51 -4.82
CA LEU A 215 -7.30 -4.16 -3.57
C LEU A 215 -7.28 -3.22 -2.36
N ALA A 216 -6.39 -2.23 -2.33
CA ALA A 216 -6.33 -1.24 -1.25
C ALA A 216 -7.61 -0.42 -1.13
N THR A 217 -8.20 0.01 -2.25
CA THR A 217 -9.41 0.85 -2.29
C THR A 217 -10.58 0.29 -1.46
N PRO A 218 -11.18 -0.88 -1.75
CA PRO A 218 -12.32 -1.39 -0.98
C PRO A 218 -11.97 -1.63 0.49
N VAL A 219 -10.73 -2.04 0.80
CA VAL A 219 -10.28 -2.29 2.17
C VAL A 219 -10.16 -0.99 2.98
N ILE A 220 -9.61 0.08 2.40
CA ILE A 220 -9.56 1.39 3.07
C ILE A 220 -10.96 1.98 3.21
N PHE A 221 -11.78 1.94 2.16
CA PHE A 221 -13.14 2.48 2.24
C PHE A 221 -14.00 1.73 3.27
N ALA A 222 -13.86 0.41 3.41
CA ALA A 222 -14.52 -0.36 4.47
C ALA A 222 -14.03 0.05 5.88
N ALA A 223 -12.71 0.13 6.09
CA ALA A 223 -12.15 0.57 7.37
C ALA A 223 -12.55 2.02 7.73
N ALA A 224 -12.56 2.91 6.74
CA ALA A 224 -13.03 4.28 6.89
C ALA A 224 -14.52 4.35 7.20
N ALA A 225 -15.39 3.58 6.53
CA ALA A 225 -16.82 3.56 6.81
C ALA A 225 -17.13 3.18 8.28
N LEU A 226 -16.34 2.29 8.87
CA LEU A 226 -16.47 1.85 10.28
C LEU A 226 -15.96 2.86 11.33
N LYS A 227 -15.19 3.88 10.92
CA LYS A 227 -14.42 4.73 11.84
C LYS A 227 -14.52 6.24 11.58
N LEU A 228 -14.77 6.66 10.35
CA LEU A 228 -15.00 8.05 9.97
C LEU A 228 -16.17 8.73 10.74
N PRO A 229 -17.25 8.04 11.15
CA PRO A 229 -18.27 8.65 12.02
C PRO A 229 -17.69 9.22 13.34
N GLU A 230 -16.60 8.64 13.86
CA GLU A 230 -15.94 9.14 15.07
C GLU A 230 -15.32 10.56 14.87
N LEU A 231 -14.93 10.92 13.65
CA LEU A 231 -14.42 12.26 13.27
C LEU A 231 -15.50 13.36 13.33
N PHE A 232 -16.74 13.00 13.01
CA PHE A 232 -17.88 13.92 13.10
C PHE A 232 -18.45 13.99 14.52
N GLY A 233 -18.16 12.99 15.36
CA GLY A 233 -18.37 13.03 16.81
C GLY A 233 -17.35 13.88 17.57
N SER A 234 -17.39 13.78 18.91
CA SER A 234 -16.52 14.54 19.81
C SER A 234 -15.03 14.25 19.66
N ALA A 235 -14.65 13.07 19.15
CA ALA A 235 -13.24 12.69 18.93
C ALA A 235 -12.54 13.50 17.82
N GLY A 236 -13.28 14.19 16.95
CA GLY A 236 -12.73 15.11 15.95
C GLY A 236 -12.58 16.56 16.41
N ASN A 237 -13.06 16.92 17.61
CA ASN A 237 -12.94 18.30 18.11
C ASN A 237 -11.46 18.68 18.27
N GLY A 238 -11.05 19.85 17.75
CA GLY A 238 -9.65 20.29 17.70
C GLY A 238 -8.76 19.59 16.65
N VAL A 239 -9.27 18.60 15.90
CA VAL A 239 -8.46 17.84 14.93
C VAL A 239 -9.02 17.87 13.50
N ARG A 240 -10.29 18.20 13.28
CA ARG A 240 -10.87 18.32 11.92
C ARG A 240 -10.07 19.22 10.97
N GLY A 241 -9.62 20.39 11.43
CA GLY A 241 -8.80 21.32 10.64
C GLY A 241 -7.43 20.73 10.25
N PRO A 242 -6.61 20.33 11.24
CA PRO A 242 -5.36 19.61 11.00
C PRO A 242 -5.53 18.35 10.12
N ALA A 243 -6.55 17.52 10.37
CA ALA A 243 -6.82 16.30 9.59
C ALA A 243 -7.20 16.59 8.13
N LEU A 244 -7.94 17.67 7.86
CA LEU A 244 -8.24 18.10 6.48
C LEU A 244 -6.95 18.52 5.75
N VAL A 245 -6.10 19.33 6.38
CA VAL A 245 -4.82 19.75 5.80
C VAL A 245 -3.90 18.56 5.54
N ALA A 246 -3.78 17.65 6.51
CA ALA A 246 -3.03 16.41 6.34
C ALA A 246 -3.60 15.53 5.22
N GLY A 247 -4.93 15.44 5.10
CA GLY A 247 -5.61 14.71 4.03
C GLY A 247 -5.30 15.29 2.65
N LEU A 248 -5.31 16.61 2.50
CA LEU A 248 -4.93 17.28 1.24
C LEU A 248 -3.45 17.02 0.89
N CYS A 249 -2.54 17.11 1.87
CA CYS A 249 -1.13 16.77 1.69
C CYS A 249 -0.92 15.29 1.31
N ALA A 250 -1.67 14.38 1.94
CA ALA A 250 -1.63 12.94 1.66
C ALA A 250 -2.18 12.63 0.26
N ALA A 251 -3.27 13.27 -0.15
CA ALA A 251 -3.82 13.14 -1.50
C ALA A 251 -2.81 13.61 -2.56
N ALA A 252 -2.25 14.81 -2.40
CA ALA A 252 -1.27 15.36 -3.33
C ALA A 252 -0.04 14.45 -3.49
N THR A 253 0.55 14.00 -2.39
CA THR A 253 1.72 13.10 -2.44
C THR A 253 1.38 11.70 -2.95
N THR A 254 0.21 11.15 -2.62
CA THR A 254 -0.27 9.85 -3.16
C THR A 254 -0.31 9.87 -4.69
N PHE A 255 -0.81 10.95 -5.29
CA PHE A 255 -0.94 11.07 -6.74
C PHE A 255 0.43 10.95 -7.45
N PHE A 256 1.46 11.61 -6.91
CA PHE A 256 2.82 11.51 -7.43
C PHE A 256 3.46 10.16 -7.09
N ALA A 257 3.26 9.66 -5.86
CA ALA A 257 3.80 8.39 -5.39
C ALA A 257 3.32 7.19 -6.21
N VAL A 258 2.02 7.10 -6.51
CA VAL A 258 1.43 6.02 -7.33
C VAL A 258 1.98 6.07 -8.76
N LYS A 259 2.01 7.26 -9.38
CA LYS A 259 2.58 7.43 -10.74
C LYS A 259 4.06 7.06 -10.80
N PHE A 260 4.83 7.43 -9.76
CA PHE A 260 6.23 7.03 -9.63
C PHE A 260 6.37 5.51 -9.49
N LEU A 261 5.62 4.87 -8.59
CA LEU A 261 5.74 3.44 -8.33
C LEU A 261 5.34 2.57 -9.52
N LEU A 262 4.24 2.91 -10.21
CA LEU A 262 3.85 2.21 -11.44
C LEU A 262 4.98 2.28 -12.48
N ARG A 263 5.67 3.41 -12.61
CA ARG A 263 6.83 3.52 -13.51
C ARG A 263 8.09 2.84 -12.96
N PHE A 264 8.29 2.83 -11.64
CA PHE A 264 9.43 2.20 -10.99
C PHE A 264 9.41 0.68 -11.16
N PHE A 265 8.26 0.04 -10.91
CA PHE A 265 8.11 -1.42 -10.98
C PHE A 265 8.14 -2.01 -12.39
N GLN A 266 8.14 -1.18 -13.45
CA GLN A 266 8.38 -1.61 -14.83
C GLN A 266 9.80 -2.18 -15.02
N SER A 267 10.77 -1.73 -14.23
CA SER A 267 12.18 -2.16 -14.33
C SER A 267 12.85 -2.49 -12.99
N ASN A 268 12.25 -2.15 -11.85
CA ASN A 268 12.83 -2.33 -10.52
C ASN A 268 12.08 -3.37 -9.67
N ARG A 269 12.79 -3.89 -8.66
CA ARG A 269 12.34 -4.92 -7.69
C ARG A 269 11.91 -4.30 -6.37
N LEU A 270 11.35 -5.09 -5.44
CA LEU A 270 11.01 -4.59 -4.09
C LEU A 270 12.24 -4.45 -3.18
N THR A 271 13.39 -4.99 -3.58
CA THR A 271 14.64 -5.00 -2.78
C THR A 271 15.02 -3.67 -2.13
N PRO A 272 15.00 -2.51 -2.84
CA PRO A 272 15.41 -1.24 -2.24
C PRO A 272 14.53 -0.82 -1.06
N PHE A 273 13.22 -1.09 -1.14
CA PHE A 273 12.29 -0.82 -0.04
C PHE A 273 12.48 -1.79 1.13
N GLY A 274 12.81 -3.06 0.85
CA GLY A 274 13.17 -4.03 1.87
C GLY A 274 14.40 -3.58 2.68
N VAL A 275 15.47 -3.17 1.98
CA VAL A 275 16.69 -2.62 2.60
C VAL A 275 16.39 -1.35 3.39
N TYR A 276 15.59 -0.42 2.84
CA TYR A 276 15.17 0.80 3.53
C TYR A 276 14.44 0.50 4.84
N CYS A 277 13.46 -0.42 4.84
CA CYS A 277 12.68 -0.75 6.02
C CYS A 277 13.54 -1.41 7.12
N VAL A 278 14.46 -2.30 6.75
CA VAL A 278 15.44 -2.87 7.70
C VAL A 278 16.33 -1.76 8.27
N GLY A 279 16.95 -0.94 7.43
CA GLY A 279 17.87 0.12 7.87
C GLY A 279 17.19 1.16 8.76
N PHE A 280 16.06 1.72 8.32
CA PHE A 280 15.31 2.72 9.09
C PHE A 280 14.70 2.13 10.37
N GLY A 281 14.16 0.91 10.32
CA GLY A 281 13.65 0.22 11.50
C GLY A 281 14.74 -0.05 12.55
N VAL A 282 15.94 -0.48 12.13
CA VAL A 282 17.10 -0.65 13.03
C VAL A 282 17.53 0.69 13.63
N ILE A 283 17.65 1.74 12.83
CA ILE A 283 18.02 3.09 13.31
C ILE A 283 17.00 3.58 14.36
N CYS A 284 15.70 3.48 14.08
CA CYS A 284 14.65 3.89 15.02
C CYS A 284 14.69 3.06 16.31
N THR A 285 14.88 1.74 16.21
CA THR A 285 14.98 0.84 17.36
C THR A 285 16.18 1.22 18.25
N LEU A 286 17.34 1.51 17.65
CA LEU A 286 18.53 1.96 18.38
C LEU A 286 18.32 3.33 19.02
N VAL A 287 17.74 4.30 18.29
CA VAL A 287 17.43 5.64 18.82
C VAL A 287 16.46 5.57 20.00
N PHE A 288 15.44 4.71 19.95
CA PHE A 288 14.49 4.55 21.05
C PHE A 288 15.07 3.76 22.25
N ALA A 289 15.96 2.79 22.01
CA ALA A 289 16.64 2.07 23.08
C ALA A 289 17.71 2.93 23.79
N LEU A 290 18.44 3.77 23.06
CA LEU A 290 19.51 4.62 23.59
C LEU A 290 18.99 5.96 24.13
N GLY A 291 17.90 6.49 23.56
CA GLY A 291 17.33 7.80 23.93
C GLY A 291 16.54 7.82 25.24
N GLY A 292 16.29 6.65 25.84
CA GLY A 292 15.54 6.48 27.07
C GLY A 292 14.03 6.69 26.91
N GLU A 293 13.26 5.89 27.66
CA GLU A 293 11.95 6.33 28.12
C GLU A 293 12.17 7.55 29.04
N PRO A 294 11.49 8.70 28.84
CA PRO A 294 11.40 9.69 29.90
C PRO A 294 10.64 9.04 31.05
N SER A 295 11.38 8.65 32.09
CA SER A 295 10.90 7.73 33.13
C SER A 295 9.68 8.28 33.86
N SER A 296 8.51 7.72 33.54
CA SER A 296 7.27 7.87 34.30
C SER A 296 7.45 7.27 35.70
N GLY A 297 7.93 8.08 36.65
CA GLY A 297 8.06 7.69 38.05
C GLY A 297 9.50 7.50 38.56
N ALA A 298 10.32 8.55 38.52
CA ALA A 298 11.43 8.72 39.45
C ALA A 298 11.29 10.11 40.10
N GLY A 299 10.82 10.14 41.35
CA GLY A 299 10.61 11.37 42.09
C GLY A 299 11.91 12.01 42.58
N ALA A 300 11.81 13.30 42.89
CA ALA A 300 12.79 14.13 43.60
C ALA A 300 14.13 14.44 42.89
N GLY A 301 14.30 15.74 42.56
CA GLY A 301 15.48 16.43 43.08
C GLY A 301 16.52 17.00 42.12
N ARG A 302 16.14 17.73 41.06
CA ARG A 302 16.98 18.85 40.54
C ARG A 302 16.25 19.83 39.61
N ALA A 303 15.39 20.66 40.22
CA ALA A 303 15.01 21.96 39.65
C ALA A 303 15.20 23.01 40.75
N ARG A 304 16.29 23.78 40.66
CA ARG A 304 16.56 24.92 41.55
C ARG A 304 17.21 26.01 40.70
N LEU A 305 16.42 27.00 40.26
CA LEU A 305 16.86 28.34 39.80
C LEU A 305 15.67 29.21 39.31
N TRP A 306 14.65 29.42 40.15
CA TRP A 306 13.88 30.67 40.18
C TRP A 306 13.15 30.80 41.53
N PRO A 307 13.21 31.94 42.24
CA PRO A 307 12.54 32.12 43.52
C PRO A 307 11.14 32.74 43.39
N GLY A 308 10.22 32.32 44.25
CA GLY A 308 9.00 33.07 44.59
C GLY A 308 7.71 32.59 43.93
N LEU A 309 7.01 31.66 44.60
CA LEU A 309 5.55 31.61 44.80
C LEU A 309 5.20 30.31 45.54
N GLU A 310 4.84 30.41 46.81
CA GLU A 310 4.32 29.31 47.64
C GLU A 310 2.82 29.07 47.31
N PRO A 311 2.38 27.84 47.02
CA PRO A 311 0.99 27.43 47.12
C PRO A 311 0.77 26.60 48.39
N GLY A 312 -0.31 26.91 49.13
CA GLY A 312 -0.63 26.30 50.42
C GLY A 312 -1.00 24.81 50.38
N GLU A 313 -0.95 24.20 51.56
CA GLU A 313 -1.24 22.79 51.81
C GLU A 313 -2.71 22.42 51.50
N GLY A 314 -2.94 21.22 50.97
CA GLY A 314 -4.25 20.76 50.51
C GLY A 314 -4.31 19.24 50.31
N GLU A 315 -4.30 18.52 51.44
CA GLU A 315 -4.76 17.14 51.72
C GLU A 315 -4.50 15.97 50.75
N ALA A 316 -4.11 14.84 51.33
CA ALA A 316 -3.85 13.58 50.63
C ALA A 316 -5.13 12.73 50.44
N GLY A 317 -5.24 12.04 49.30
CA GLY A 317 -6.35 11.14 49.00
C GLY A 317 -5.90 9.91 48.19
N GLU A 318 -5.52 8.87 48.93
CA GLU A 318 -5.41 7.43 48.61
C GLU A 318 -4.79 6.91 47.30
N ARG A 319 -4.11 5.77 47.44
CA ARG A 319 -3.27 5.11 46.43
C ARG A 319 -3.78 3.69 46.23
N HIS A 320 -4.22 3.36 45.02
CA HIS A 320 -4.51 1.97 44.65
C HIS A 320 -3.25 1.33 44.03
N ASP A 321 -2.73 0.29 44.68
CA ASP A 321 -1.69 -0.60 44.13
C ASP A 321 -2.36 -1.58 43.17
N ASP A 322 -1.77 -1.82 42.00
CA ASP A 322 -2.09 -2.99 41.19
C ASP A 322 -0.84 -3.41 40.39
N ARG A 323 -0.23 -4.51 40.81
CA ARG A 323 0.97 -5.08 40.19
C ARG A 323 0.56 -6.10 39.14
N GLY A 324 1.09 -5.97 37.94
CA GLY A 324 0.81 -6.88 36.83
C GLY A 324 2.02 -7.05 35.93
N ASP A 325 3.00 -7.82 36.39
CA ASP A 325 4.24 -8.08 35.65
C ASP A 325 4.02 -8.96 34.41
N ALA A 326 4.85 -8.69 33.39
CA ALA A 326 5.40 -9.62 32.40
C ALA A 326 4.47 -10.68 31.73
N VAL A 327 4.16 -10.42 30.45
CA VAL A 327 4.02 -11.52 29.45
C VAL A 327 4.87 -11.19 28.22
N LEU A 328 6.13 -11.65 28.23
CA LEU A 328 7.01 -11.62 27.06
C LEU A 328 6.87 -12.96 26.30
N GLY A 329 6.13 -12.96 25.19
CA GLY A 329 5.83 -14.16 24.41
C GLY A 329 6.28 -14.04 22.95
N VAL A 330 7.57 -14.28 22.68
CA VAL A 330 8.10 -14.27 21.30
C VAL A 330 7.74 -15.58 20.60
N VAL A 331 6.76 -15.54 19.69
CA VAL A 331 6.40 -16.69 18.84
C VAL A 331 7.30 -16.71 17.59
N VAL A 332 8.34 -17.53 17.61
CA VAL A 332 9.10 -17.89 16.40
C VAL A 332 8.40 -19.07 15.71
N VAL A 333 7.78 -18.81 14.55
CA VAL A 333 7.20 -19.87 13.72
C VAL A 333 8.31 -20.53 12.91
N GLY A 334 8.72 -21.73 13.31
CA GLY A 334 9.65 -22.56 12.55
C GLY A 334 8.96 -23.24 11.36
N LEU A 335 9.42 -22.96 10.14
CA LEU A 335 9.02 -23.69 8.93
C LEU A 335 9.84 -24.97 8.79
N GLY A 336 9.24 -26.11 9.15
CA GLY A 336 9.81 -27.43 8.86
C GLY A 336 9.68 -27.78 7.38
N VAL A 337 10.80 -28.12 6.73
CA VAL A 337 10.84 -28.59 5.33
C VAL A 337 11.09 -30.10 5.30
N THR A 338 10.11 -30.84 4.78
CA THR A 338 10.25 -32.22 4.28
C THR A 338 9.39 -32.29 3.01
N GLY A 339 9.83 -32.76 1.85
CA GLY A 339 10.96 -33.68 1.59
C GLY A 339 10.39 -35.02 1.10
N GLY A 340 9.96 -35.08 -0.17
CA GLY A 340 9.33 -36.26 -0.77
C GLY A 340 9.40 -36.24 -2.31
N HIS A 341 9.73 -37.37 -2.92
CA HIS A 341 10.10 -37.50 -4.33
C HIS A 341 8.99 -38.12 -5.22
N MET A 342 8.87 -37.61 -6.46
CA MET A 342 8.55 -38.33 -7.72
C MET A 342 7.15 -39.00 -7.89
N PRO A 343 6.74 -39.41 -9.13
CA PRO A 343 7.36 -39.28 -10.46
C PRO A 343 6.47 -38.61 -11.56
N ARG A 344 6.96 -38.62 -12.81
CA ARG A 344 6.28 -38.21 -14.07
C ARG A 344 5.41 -39.33 -14.68
N GLU A 345 4.47 -38.94 -15.56
CA GLU A 345 3.98 -39.54 -16.84
C GLU A 345 2.49 -39.15 -17.06
N GLU A 346 1.85 -39.08 -18.25
CA GLU A 346 2.32 -39.09 -19.66
C GLU A 346 1.38 -38.27 -20.59
N ARG A 347 1.96 -37.77 -21.70
CA ARG A 347 1.43 -37.64 -23.09
C ARG A 347 -0.08 -37.73 -23.40
N TRP A 348 -0.62 -36.72 -24.09
CA TRP A 348 -1.49 -36.87 -25.28
C TRP A 348 -1.26 -35.75 -26.32
N GLN A 349 -1.37 -36.07 -27.62
CA GLN A 349 -1.22 -35.20 -28.81
C GLN A 349 -2.28 -35.59 -29.86
N ARG A 350 -2.54 -34.69 -30.84
CA ARG A 350 -3.35 -34.88 -32.09
C ARG A 350 -4.88 -35.04 -31.83
N VAL A 351 -5.86 -34.64 -32.67
CA VAL A 351 -6.04 -33.85 -33.93
C VAL A 351 -7.35 -33.03 -33.70
N GLY A 352 -7.77 -31.94 -34.34
CA GLY A 352 -7.27 -31.11 -35.47
C GLY A 352 -8.18 -31.21 -36.73
N GLY A 353 -8.71 -30.08 -37.25
CA GLY A 353 -9.55 -30.06 -38.46
C GLY A 353 -10.70 -29.03 -38.46
N LEU A 354 -10.63 -28.13 -39.45
CA LEU A 354 -11.55 -27.08 -39.94
C LEU A 354 -13.08 -27.35 -39.92
N GLY A 355 -13.86 -26.26 -39.88
CA GLY A 355 -15.28 -26.22 -40.24
C GLY A 355 -15.91 -24.83 -40.06
N GLU A 356 -16.05 -24.05 -41.14
CA GLU A 356 -16.73 -22.74 -41.15
C GLU A 356 -18.25 -22.86 -41.24
N VAL A 357 -18.98 -21.94 -40.60
CA VAL A 357 -20.32 -21.48 -41.04
C VAL A 357 -20.47 -19.98 -40.70
N HIS A 358 -20.89 -19.16 -41.67
CA HIS A 358 -21.32 -17.75 -41.54
C HIS A 358 -22.57 -17.63 -40.61
N ASP A 359 -22.97 -16.48 -40.04
CA ASP A 359 -23.41 -15.30 -40.81
C ASP A 359 -23.70 -14.04 -39.97
N CYS A 360 -23.67 -12.89 -40.65
CA CYS A 360 -24.27 -11.57 -40.37
C CYS A 360 -24.41 -11.05 -38.93
N HIS A 361 -23.53 -10.10 -38.55
CA HIS A 361 -23.94 -8.75 -38.13
C HIS A 361 -22.74 -7.79 -38.09
N ASP A 362 -22.42 -7.15 -39.22
CA ASP A 362 -21.32 -6.17 -39.31
C ASP A 362 -21.64 -5.12 -40.38
N ASP A 363 -21.79 -3.85 -39.97
CA ASP A 363 -21.98 -2.70 -40.87
C ASP A 363 -21.89 -1.32 -40.15
N GLN A 364 -21.38 -1.26 -38.90
CA GLN A 364 -21.22 0.00 -38.16
C GLN A 364 -19.87 0.23 -37.47
N GLU A 365 -19.02 -0.79 -37.24
CA GLU A 365 -17.69 -0.57 -36.63
C GLU A 365 -16.59 -0.21 -37.65
N HIS A 366 -16.78 -0.53 -38.94
CA HIS A 366 -15.74 -0.35 -39.96
C HIS A 366 -15.38 1.10 -40.29
N ALA A 367 -16.22 2.09 -39.96
CA ALA A 367 -15.95 3.51 -40.22
C ALA A 367 -14.98 4.13 -39.19
N GLU A 368 -15.10 3.82 -37.90
CA GLU A 368 -14.25 4.38 -36.83
C GLU A 368 -12.88 3.69 -36.68
N GLN A 369 -12.69 2.55 -37.36
CA GLN A 369 -11.42 1.83 -37.40
C GLN A 369 -10.47 2.45 -38.43
N HIS A 370 -11.00 2.78 -39.63
CA HIS A 370 -10.21 3.24 -40.78
C HIS A 370 -9.57 4.63 -40.56
N ASP A 371 -10.28 5.56 -39.91
CA ASP A 371 -9.75 6.90 -39.60
C ASP A 371 -8.55 6.85 -38.62
N ARG A 372 -8.59 5.93 -37.65
CA ARG A 372 -7.49 5.73 -36.69
C ARG A 372 -6.24 5.14 -37.34
N GLU A 373 -6.38 4.19 -38.27
CA GLU A 373 -5.23 3.64 -38.99
C GLU A 373 -4.55 4.69 -39.88
N HIS A 374 -5.32 5.60 -40.51
CA HIS A 374 -4.76 6.74 -41.25
C HIS A 374 -3.98 7.71 -40.35
N GLU A 375 -4.48 8.02 -39.14
CA GLU A 375 -3.77 8.88 -38.19
C GLU A 375 -2.46 8.24 -37.71
N PHE A 376 -2.48 6.95 -37.34
CA PHE A 376 -1.27 6.20 -36.95
C PHE A 376 -0.25 6.10 -38.09
N ALA A 377 -0.69 5.91 -39.34
CA ALA A 377 0.20 5.88 -40.49
C ALA A 377 0.91 7.23 -40.71
N GLN A 378 0.20 8.37 -40.59
CA GLN A 378 0.81 9.69 -40.71
C GLN A 378 1.83 9.97 -39.61
N VAL A 379 1.52 9.61 -38.34
CA VAL A 379 2.45 9.75 -37.21
C VAL A 379 3.71 8.90 -37.41
N ALA A 380 3.58 7.67 -37.94
CA ALA A 380 4.70 6.79 -38.23
C ALA A 380 5.62 7.36 -39.34
N VAL A 381 5.05 7.88 -40.43
CA VAL A 381 5.80 8.52 -41.52
C VAL A 381 6.51 9.79 -41.05
N HIS A 382 5.86 10.62 -40.24
CA HIS A 382 6.47 11.84 -39.68
C HIS A 382 7.64 11.49 -38.74
N ARG A 383 7.49 10.46 -37.90
CA ARG A 383 8.55 9.98 -36.99
C ARG A 383 9.75 9.40 -37.75
N ARG A 384 9.54 8.77 -38.91
CA ARG A 384 10.62 8.28 -39.78
C ARG A 384 11.45 9.42 -40.35
N LYS A 385 10.80 10.46 -40.90
CA LYS A 385 11.48 11.67 -41.42
C LYS A 385 12.32 12.39 -40.35
N ILE A 386 11.83 12.48 -39.11
CA ILE A 386 12.58 13.07 -37.98
C ILE A 386 13.84 12.26 -37.64
N LEU A 387 13.76 10.92 -37.71
CA LEU A 387 14.90 10.03 -37.42
C LEU A 387 15.95 10.06 -38.54
N GLU A 388 15.52 10.10 -39.80
CA GLU A 388 16.41 10.26 -40.96
C GLU A 388 17.16 11.60 -40.90
N HIS A 389 16.46 12.71 -40.62
CA HIS A 389 17.10 14.03 -40.48
C HIS A 389 18.09 14.10 -39.30
N LYS A 390 17.80 13.42 -38.19
CA LYS A 390 18.73 13.28 -37.04
C LYS A 390 19.91 12.32 -37.29
N HIS A 391 19.84 11.49 -38.33
CA HIS A 391 20.94 10.62 -38.74
C HIS A 391 21.88 11.33 -39.72
N ASP A 392 21.32 12.15 -40.64
CA ASP A 392 22.11 12.99 -41.55
C ASP A 392 22.90 14.08 -40.81
N GLN A 393 22.30 14.76 -39.83
CA GLN A 393 23.01 15.75 -39.00
C GLN A 393 24.19 15.15 -38.22
N ARG A 394 24.24 13.83 -37.99
CA ARG A 394 25.39 13.15 -37.37
C ARG A 394 26.46 12.71 -38.37
N ARG A 395 26.18 12.74 -39.68
CA ARG A 395 27.14 12.45 -40.75
C ARG A 395 27.81 13.71 -41.31
N LEU A 396 27.22 14.88 -41.09
CA LEU A 396 27.72 16.19 -41.52
C LEU A 396 28.54 16.93 -40.43
N SER A 397 29.29 16.20 -39.60
CA SER A 397 30.24 16.81 -38.65
C SER A 397 31.62 16.13 -38.63
N PRO A 398 32.42 16.39 -39.67
CA PRO A 398 33.87 16.57 -39.53
C PRO A 398 34.26 18.05 -39.78
N CYS A 399 35.42 18.45 -39.25
CA CYS A 399 36.01 19.81 -39.35
C CYS A 399 35.31 20.91 -38.52
N ILE A 400 35.64 20.98 -37.22
CA ILE A 400 36.21 22.15 -36.51
C ILE A 400 36.94 21.57 -35.28
N ALA A 401 38.22 21.26 -35.45
CA ALA A 401 39.15 20.82 -34.40
C ALA A 401 40.61 20.84 -34.89
N ALA A 402 41.01 21.91 -35.58
CA ALA A 402 42.38 22.12 -36.07
C ALA A 402 42.63 23.60 -36.38
N SER A 403 42.87 24.41 -35.34
CA SER A 403 43.48 25.74 -35.39
C SER A 403 44.06 26.05 -34.01
#